data_AF-A0A3B0Z659-F1
#
_entry.id   AF-A0A3B0Z659-F1
#
_cell.length_a   1.000
_cell.length_b   1.000
_cell.length_c   1.000
_cell.angle_alpha   90.00
_cell.angle_beta   90.00
_cell.angle_gamma   90.00
#
_symmetry.space_group_name_H-M   'P 1'
#
loop_
_entity.id
_entity.type
_entity.pdbx_description
1 polymer ?
#
loop_
_entity_poly.entity_id
_entity_poly.type
_entity_poly.pdbx_seq_one_letter_code
_entity_poly.pdbx_strand_id
1 'polypeptide(L)'
;MKWHCRKLVKILIIVAWFITCTGVSYAFEDDEGCLLCHKYPKMGRITDDGVRRSYYILPHVFSRTVHRNVPCRDCHTYIQQLPHREVKTGVTCESECHSVKNPATGKNFSHKTINESYQKSTHGRKKVETGLNSDKPYCVTCHTNPLYNPAEKHPPKRITDRCVVCHEKRDFVNAWYNHTSRRIREVKRSSEEIVALCGSCHGDKELVERHIEAAREEGRELGRKFPIAFESYQESFHGKVTRYGLNKAANCLDCHADRDNYFLSVHEIRPSRDPLSPISEKRRTETCRNCHKYADRNYASIDPHPSNSLKDNPFRYWVEKIYGIVGDSVLVILIAMAAFETIGRRRDGVVWRIRHGSSWWRKSKRDRDRVV
;
A
#
# COMPACT_ATOMS: atom_id res chain seq x y z
N MET A 1 -7.19 14.77 70.75
CA MET A 1 -6.35 15.54 69.80
C MET A 1 -5.23 14.75 69.10
N LYS A 2 -4.46 13.87 69.77
CA LYS A 2 -3.31 13.15 69.16
C LYS A 2 -3.66 12.13 68.05
N TRP A 3 -4.90 11.62 68.01
CA TRP A 3 -5.34 10.60 67.04
C TRP A 3 -5.67 11.16 65.64
N HIS A 4 -6.19 12.39 65.57
CA HIS A 4 -6.55 13.04 64.31
C HIS A 4 -5.31 13.54 63.54
N CYS A 5 -4.28 13.98 64.26
CA CYS A 5 -3.02 14.44 63.66
C CYS A 5 -2.27 13.30 62.94
N ARG A 6 -2.26 12.08 63.50
CA ARG A 6 -1.63 10.90 62.87
C ARG A 6 -2.34 10.41 61.60
N LYS A 7 -3.67 10.54 61.51
CA LYS A 7 -4.42 10.22 60.28
C LYS A 7 -4.20 11.25 59.18
N LEU A 8 -4.16 12.54 59.53
CA LEU A 8 -3.84 13.62 58.59
C LEU A 8 -2.43 13.49 58.01
N VAL A 9 -1.43 13.16 58.82
CA VAL A 9 -0.05 12.94 58.34
C VAL A 9 0.03 11.72 57.42
N LYS A 10 -0.66 10.61 57.72
CA LYS A 10 -0.68 9.43 56.83
C LYS A 10 -1.39 9.71 55.51
N ILE A 11 -2.49 10.48 55.52
CA ILE A 11 -3.20 10.87 54.30
C ILE A 11 -2.32 11.81 53.45
N LEU A 12 -1.63 12.77 54.07
CA LEU A 12 -0.70 13.66 53.38
C LEU A 12 0.49 12.90 52.76
N ILE A 13 1.03 11.88 53.44
CA ILE A 13 2.11 11.05 52.88
C ILE A 13 1.60 10.19 51.71
N ILE A 14 0.39 9.63 51.78
CA ILE A 14 -0.20 8.84 50.69
C ILE A 14 -0.51 9.74 49.48
N VAL A 15 -1.03 10.94 49.69
CA VAL A 15 -1.28 11.92 48.62
C VAL A 15 0.04 12.40 48.01
N ALA A 16 1.07 12.68 48.81
CA ALA A 16 2.40 13.02 48.31
C ALA A 16 3.01 11.87 47.48
N TRP A 17 2.81 10.62 47.91
CA TRP A 17 3.27 9.44 47.16
C TRP A 17 2.53 9.26 45.82
N PHE A 18 1.22 9.54 45.79
CA PHE A 18 0.44 9.55 44.54
C PHE A 18 0.85 10.68 43.59
N ILE A 19 1.25 11.84 44.11
CA ILE A 19 1.76 12.97 43.31
C ILE A 19 3.16 12.67 42.76
N THR A 20 4.00 11.91 43.47
CA THR A 20 5.32 11.50 42.97
C THR A 20 5.29 10.25 42.07
N CYS A 21 4.21 9.46 42.10
CA CYS A 21 4.04 8.27 41.25
C CYS A 21 3.33 8.53 39.93
N THR A 22 2.87 9.76 39.65
CA THR A 22 2.63 10.15 38.26
C THR A 22 4.00 10.23 37.60
N GLY A 23 4.44 9.11 37.03
CA GLY A 23 5.69 9.02 36.28
C GLY A 23 5.75 10.24 35.37
N VAL A 24 6.66 11.16 35.68
CA VAL A 24 7.00 12.27 34.82
C VAL A 24 7.41 11.58 33.53
N SER A 25 6.50 11.58 32.57
CA SER A 25 6.82 11.16 31.23
C SER A 25 7.88 12.15 30.82
N TYR A 26 9.15 11.73 30.81
CA TYR A 26 10.25 12.55 30.34
C TYR A 26 9.80 13.16 29.02
N ALA A 27 9.54 14.46 29.03
CA ALA A 27 9.23 15.19 27.82
C ALA A 27 10.43 14.95 26.91
N PHE A 28 10.17 14.62 25.64
CA PHE A 28 11.22 14.49 24.65
C PHE A 28 12.12 15.74 24.71
N GLU A 29 13.39 15.53 25.05
CA GLU A 29 14.38 16.59 25.18
C GLU A 29 14.94 16.87 23.79
N ASP A 30 14.72 18.09 23.30
CA ASP A 30 15.22 18.56 22.02
C ASP A 30 16.55 19.28 22.24
N ASP A 31 17.59 18.49 22.46
CA ASP A 31 18.94 18.99 22.73
C ASP A 31 19.50 19.84 21.57
N GLU A 32 18.95 19.66 20.37
CA GLU A 32 19.35 20.38 19.16
C GLU A 32 18.60 21.69 18.94
N GLY A 33 17.56 21.99 19.73
CA GLY A 33 16.80 23.25 19.65
C GLY A 33 15.87 23.38 18.43
N CYS A 34 15.58 22.29 17.70
CA CYS A 34 14.70 22.30 16.53
C CYS A 34 13.24 22.65 16.90
N LEU A 35 12.74 22.07 17.99
CA LEU A 35 11.41 22.30 18.55
C LEU A 35 11.25 23.66 19.21
N LEU A 36 12.29 24.49 19.34
CA LEU A 36 12.12 25.90 19.71
C LEU A 36 11.17 26.62 18.75
N CYS A 37 11.25 26.29 17.45
CA CYS A 37 10.42 26.86 16.40
C CYS A 37 9.42 25.85 15.82
N HIS A 38 9.82 24.59 15.63
CA HIS A 38 8.97 23.60 14.95
C HIS A 38 7.79 23.06 15.78
N LYS A 39 7.68 23.40 17.08
CA LYS A 39 6.56 22.96 17.94
C LYS A 39 5.27 23.77 17.80
N TYR A 40 5.22 24.78 16.93
CA TYR A 40 4.05 25.65 16.81
C TYR A 40 3.13 25.24 15.64
N PRO A 41 1.81 25.09 15.84
CA PRO A 41 0.86 24.63 14.81
C PRO A 41 0.83 25.43 13.50
N LYS A 42 1.23 26.70 13.55
CA LYS A 42 1.26 27.60 12.39
C LYS A 42 2.64 27.67 11.71
N MET A 43 3.62 26.89 12.16
CA MET A 43 4.91 26.80 11.50
C MET A 43 4.73 26.13 10.13
N GLY A 44 5.00 26.87 9.06
CA GLY A 44 4.72 26.45 7.69
C GLY A 44 4.93 27.59 6.70
N ARG A 45 4.81 27.29 5.41
CA ARG A 45 4.76 28.29 4.35
C ARG A 45 3.69 27.95 3.34
N ILE A 46 3.18 28.96 2.65
CA ILE A 46 2.45 28.77 1.40
C ILE A 46 3.49 28.89 0.29
N THR A 47 3.58 27.87 -0.56
CA THR A 47 4.49 27.86 -1.70
C THR A 47 3.91 28.71 -2.85
N ASP A 48 4.73 29.05 -3.85
CA ASP A 48 4.32 29.97 -4.93
C ASP A 48 3.15 29.42 -5.77
N ASP A 49 2.97 28.10 -5.78
CA ASP A 49 1.84 27.34 -6.34
C ASP A 49 0.59 27.31 -5.43
N GLY A 50 0.56 28.09 -4.34
CA GLY A 50 -0.56 28.19 -3.41
C GLY A 50 -0.71 27.02 -2.44
N VAL A 51 0.23 26.05 -2.44
CA VAL A 51 0.16 24.87 -1.57
C VAL A 51 0.64 25.20 -0.16
N ARG A 52 -0.20 24.93 0.84
CA ARG A 52 0.21 25.07 2.25
C ARG A 52 1.09 23.89 2.67
N ARG A 53 2.35 24.17 3.00
CA ARG A 53 3.28 23.21 3.61
C ARG A 53 3.39 23.47 5.11
N SER A 54 3.02 22.49 5.92
CA SER A 54 3.22 22.55 7.37
C SER A 54 4.60 22.00 7.74
N TYR A 55 5.29 22.70 8.63
CA TYR A 55 6.54 22.27 9.26
C TYR A 55 6.37 22.04 10.76
N TYR A 56 5.12 21.90 11.20
CA TYR A 56 4.77 21.67 12.58
C TYR A 56 5.09 20.22 12.99
N ILE A 57 5.82 20.07 14.09
CA ILE A 57 6.08 18.79 14.76
C ILE A 57 5.28 18.77 16.06
N LEU A 58 4.46 17.73 16.24
CA LEU A 58 3.75 17.44 17.49
C LEU A 58 4.70 16.71 18.46
N PRO A 59 5.26 17.36 19.50
CA PRO A 59 6.31 16.74 20.31
C PRO A 59 5.81 15.48 21.04
N HIS A 60 4.58 15.51 21.53
CA HIS A 60 3.96 14.36 22.21
C HIS A 60 3.71 13.17 21.27
N VAL A 61 3.49 13.40 19.97
CA VAL A 61 3.39 12.32 18.98
C VAL A 61 4.79 11.81 18.63
N PHE A 62 5.72 12.73 18.32
CA PHE A 62 7.10 12.39 17.97
C PHE A 62 7.78 11.54 19.04
N SER A 63 7.60 11.89 20.32
CA SER A 63 8.13 11.16 21.48
C SER A 63 7.65 9.70 21.60
N ARG A 64 6.62 9.32 20.84
CA ARG A 64 6.05 7.96 20.78
C ARG A 64 6.36 7.25 19.46
N THR A 65 7.12 7.88 18.57
CA THR A 65 7.56 7.28 17.31
C THR A 65 8.83 6.44 17.53
N VAL A 66 9.15 5.59 16.55
CA VAL A 66 10.43 4.86 16.53
C VAL A 66 11.64 5.75 16.36
N HIS A 67 11.46 6.94 15.81
CA HIS A 67 12.51 7.91 15.61
C HIS A 67 12.71 8.83 16.82
N ARG A 68 11.99 8.63 17.93
CA ARG A 68 12.12 9.47 19.14
C ARG A 68 13.54 9.53 19.70
N ASN A 69 14.33 8.47 19.48
CA ASN A 69 15.72 8.35 19.96
C ASN A 69 16.73 8.70 18.85
N VAL A 70 16.27 9.21 17.71
CA VAL A 70 17.10 9.67 16.60
C VAL A 70 17.08 11.19 16.64
N PRO A 71 18.25 11.85 16.83
CA PRO A 71 18.34 13.31 16.76
C PRO A 71 17.77 13.87 15.45
N CYS A 72 17.34 15.12 15.44
CA CYS A 72 16.77 15.72 14.24
C CYS A 72 17.84 15.82 13.14
N ARG A 73 19.06 16.25 13.49
CA ARG A 73 20.18 16.42 12.54
C ARG A 73 20.78 15.12 12.04
N ASP A 74 20.49 13.99 12.68
CA ASP A 74 20.84 12.66 12.16
C ASP A 74 20.16 12.43 10.80
N CYS A 75 18.93 12.92 10.60
CA CYS A 75 18.28 12.92 9.28
C CYS A 75 18.47 14.26 8.54
N HIS A 76 18.39 15.37 9.28
CA HIS A 76 18.54 16.73 8.76
C HIS A 76 20.01 17.17 8.75
N THR A 77 20.88 16.33 8.20
CA THR A 77 22.35 16.47 8.24
C THR A 77 22.87 17.77 7.60
N TYR A 78 22.08 18.36 6.70
CA TYR A 78 22.37 19.63 6.03
C TYR A 78 22.15 20.86 6.93
N ILE A 79 21.57 20.72 8.13
CA ILE A 79 21.36 21.82 9.07
C ILE A 79 22.64 22.06 9.86
N GLN A 80 23.25 23.22 9.65
CA GLN A 80 24.51 23.64 10.29
C GLN A 80 24.36 24.83 11.25
N GLN A 81 23.22 25.53 11.21
CA GLN A 81 22.95 26.72 12.02
C GLN A 81 21.46 26.82 12.34
N LEU A 82 21.10 27.50 13.42
CA LEU A 82 19.74 27.87 13.79
C LEU A 82 19.65 29.39 14.02
N PRO A 83 18.65 30.11 13.43
CA PRO A 83 17.72 29.64 12.41
C PRO A 83 18.44 29.11 11.16
N HIS A 84 17.94 28.00 10.61
CA HIS A 84 18.58 27.37 9.46
C HIS A 84 18.23 28.11 8.16
N ARG A 85 19.14 28.07 7.18
CA ARG A 85 18.90 28.63 5.84
C ARG A 85 17.87 27.79 5.07
N GLU A 86 17.48 28.27 3.91
CA GLU A 86 16.56 27.56 3.02
C GLU A 86 17.02 26.12 2.73
N VAL A 87 16.07 25.20 2.82
CA VAL A 87 16.27 23.79 2.56
C VAL A 87 15.82 23.46 1.14
N LYS A 88 16.77 23.23 0.23
CA LYS A 88 16.47 22.92 -1.18
C LYS A 88 15.96 21.49 -1.37
N THR A 89 16.69 20.49 -0.87
CA THR A 89 16.39 19.07 -1.09
C THR A 89 15.69 18.41 0.10
N GLY A 90 16.09 18.78 1.32
CA GLY A 90 15.65 18.13 2.55
C GLY A 90 16.23 16.73 2.75
N VAL A 91 15.70 15.98 3.73
CA VAL A 91 16.17 14.63 4.11
C VAL A 91 16.06 13.64 2.96
N THR A 92 17.13 12.93 2.64
CA THR A 92 17.12 11.85 1.64
C THR A 92 17.30 10.51 2.34
N CYS A 93 16.79 9.41 1.76
CA CYS A 93 16.80 8.12 2.46
C CYS A 93 18.17 7.41 2.39
N GLU A 94 19.02 7.80 1.45
CA GLU A 94 20.38 7.31 1.28
C GLU A 94 21.40 7.97 2.22
N SER A 95 21.03 9.06 2.89
CA SER A 95 21.91 9.65 3.90
C SER A 95 22.03 8.72 5.10
N GLU A 96 23.14 8.86 5.83
CA GLU A 96 23.31 8.19 7.11
C GLU A 96 22.36 8.82 8.12
N CYS A 97 21.54 8.01 8.79
CA CYS A 97 20.48 8.48 9.70
C CYS A 97 20.64 8.03 11.15
N HIS A 98 21.45 7.01 11.42
CA HIS A 98 21.70 6.61 12.81
C HIS A 98 23.17 6.88 13.10
N SER A 99 23.45 7.82 14.00
CA SER A 99 24.80 8.08 14.53
C SER A 99 25.36 6.91 15.36
N VAL A 100 24.50 5.95 15.73
CA VAL A 100 24.93 4.68 16.33
C VAL A 100 25.44 3.74 15.24
N LYS A 101 26.73 3.42 15.31
CA LYS A 101 27.37 2.44 14.42
C LYS A 101 26.73 1.07 14.59
N ASN A 102 26.42 0.42 13.47
CA ASN A 102 25.96 -0.96 13.49
C ASN A 102 27.08 -1.86 14.02
N PRO A 103 26.88 -2.60 15.12
CA PRO A 103 27.92 -3.44 15.71
C PRO A 103 28.49 -4.50 14.77
N ALA A 104 27.71 -4.95 13.77
CA ALA A 104 28.12 -5.97 12.82
C ALA A 104 28.98 -5.42 11.66
N THR A 105 28.81 -4.15 11.28
CA THR A 105 29.50 -3.57 10.12
C THR A 105 30.44 -2.41 10.46
N GLY A 106 30.34 -1.87 11.68
CA GLY A 106 31.07 -0.67 12.11
C GLY A 106 30.65 0.61 11.39
N LYS A 107 29.62 0.56 10.53
CA LYS A 107 29.15 1.69 9.71
C LYS A 107 27.83 2.21 10.24
N ASN A 108 27.55 3.49 9.97
CA ASN A 108 26.25 4.09 10.24
C ASN A 108 25.19 3.49 9.31
N PHE A 109 23.94 3.54 9.77
CA PHE A 109 22.82 3.03 8.98
C PHE A 109 22.45 4.01 7.86
N SER A 110 22.33 3.52 6.62
CA SER A 110 21.76 4.25 5.47
C SER A 110 21.05 3.30 4.50
N HIS A 111 20.13 3.82 3.68
CA HIS A 111 19.56 3.07 2.56
C HIS A 111 20.36 3.23 1.25
N LYS A 112 21.65 3.57 1.32
CA LYS A 112 22.46 3.85 0.11
C LYS A 112 22.39 2.75 -0.95
N THR A 113 22.61 1.50 -0.57
CA THR A 113 22.54 0.35 -1.49
C THR A 113 21.15 0.18 -2.11
N ILE A 114 20.09 0.42 -1.34
CA ILE A 114 18.71 0.34 -1.83
C ILE A 114 18.42 1.49 -2.80
N ASN A 115 18.85 2.71 -2.48
CA ASN A 115 18.70 3.86 -3.36
C ASN A 115 19.44 3.63 -4.68
N GLU A 116 20.67 3.11 -4.67
CA GLU A 116 21.42 2.78 -5.88
C GLU A 116 20.69 1.79 -6.80
N SER A 117 19.97 0.82 -6.22
CA SER A 117 19.13 -0.11 -6.97
C SER A 117 17.85 0.57 -7.49
N TYR A 118 17.18 1.36 -6.63
CA TYR A 118 16.02 2.18 -7.00
C TYR A 118 16.29 3.12 -8.16
N GLN A 119 17.41 3.83 -8.17
CA GLN A 119 17.80 4.74 -9.26
C GLN A 119 17.99 4.01 -10.60
N LYS A 120 18.29 2.70 -10.59
CA LYS A 120 18.44 1.88 -11.81
C LYS A 120 17.12 1.29 -12.30
N SER A 121 16.06 1.33 -11.49
CA SER A 121 14.75 0.82 -11.85
C SER A 121 14.02 1.71 -12.85
N THR A 122 12.96 1.20 -13.48
CA THR A 122 12.09 2.00 -14.36
C THR A 122 11.39 3.15 -13.64
N HIS A 123 11.24 3.03 -12.32
CA HIS A 123 10.59 4.01 -11.46
C HIS A 123 11.59 4.92 -10.74
N GLY A 124 12.89 4.73 -10.95
CA GLY A 124 13.95 5.51 -10.33
C GLY A 124 13.88 6.98 -10.71
N ARG A 125 13.93 7.86 -9.70
CA ARG A 125 14.12 9.30 -9.87
C ARG A 125 14.84 9.94 -8.69
N LYS A 126 15.31 11.17 -8.89
CA LYS A 126 15.82 12.01 -7.80
C LYS A 126 14.66 12.51 -6.93
N LYS A 127 14.97 12.87 -5.68
CA LYS A 127 13.98 13.39 -4.72
C LYS A 127 13.30 14.66 -5.23
N VAL A 128 14.11 15.62 -5.66
CA VAL A 128 13.66 16.85 -6.34
C VAL A 128 13.90 16.61 -7.82
N GLU A 129 12.82 16.59 -8.59
CA GLU A 129 12.82 16.28 -10.01
C GLU A 129 11.84 17.20 -10.72
N THR A 130 12.13 17.54 -11.97
CA THR A 130 11.29 18.42 -12.80
C THR A 130 10.85 17.72 -14.07
N GLY A 131 9.83 18.29 -14.73
CA GLY A 131 9.24 17.71 -15.93
C GLY A 131 8.61 16.34 -15.67
N LEU A 132 8.56 15.50 -16.71
CA LEU A 132 7.88 14.21 -16.66
C LEU A 132 8.49 13.21 -15.67
N ASN A 133 9.77 13.30 -15.34
CA ASN A 133 10.36 12.40 -14.34
C ASN A 133 9.79 12.67 -12.94
N SER A 134 9.20 13.84 -12.67
CA SER A 134 8.56 14.13 -11.38
C SER A 134 7.34 13.26 -11.07
N ASP A 135 6.74 12.68 -12.12
CA ASP A 135 5.59 11.78 -12.06
C ASP A 135 5.94 10.38 -11.52
N LYS A 136 7.21 9.99 -11.63
CA LYS A 136 7.66 8.71 -11.08
C LYS A 136 7.50 8.73 -9.55
N PRO A 137 7.17 7.60 -8.92
CA PRO A 137 7.06 7.53 -7.46
C PRO A 137 8.43 7.75 -6.82
N TYR A 138 8.49 8.37 -5.64
CA TYR A 138 9.70 8.39 -4.78
C TYR A 138 9.50 7.47 -3.56
N CYS A 139 10.49 7.36 -2.67
CA CYS A 139 10.48 6.46 -1.53
C CYS A 139 9.19 6.58 -0.69
N VAL A 140 8.75 7.79 -0.39
CA VAL A 140 7.55 8.05 0.45
C VAL A 140 6.22 7.76 -0.26
N THR A 141 6.22 7.63 -1.59
CA THR A 141 5.04 7.17 -2.34
C THR A 141 4.80 5.69 -2.03
N CYS A 142 5.87 4.90 -2.03
CA CYS A 142 5.82 3.46 -1.80
C CYS A 142 5.99 3.06 -0.33
N HIS A 143 6.49 3.91 0.56
CA HIS A 143 6.59 3.61 2.00
C HIS A 143 5.58 4.40 2.81
N THR A 144 4.72 3.68 3.56
CA THR A 144 3.87 4.29 4.59
C THR A 144 4.68 4.48 5.87
N ASN A 145 4.72 5.71 6.38
CA ASN A 145 5.23 6.00 7.71
C ASN A 145 4.04 6.36 8.62
N PRO A 146 3.52 5.42 9.42
CA PRO A 146 2.41 5.71 10.31
C PRO A 146 2.85 6.78 11.32
N LEU A 147 2.01 7.81 11.50
CA LEU A 147 2.27 8.91 12.43
C LEU A 147 2.32 8.44 13.89
N TYR A 148 1.64 7.34 14.18
CA TYR A 148 1.59 6.71 15.50
C TYR A 148 2.00 5.25 15.38
N ASN A 149 2.75 4.81 16.39
CA ASN A 149 3.14 3.42 16.50
C ASN A 149 2.07 2.63 17.28
N PRO A 150 1.29 1.73 16.64
CA PRO A 150 0.39 0.87 17.40
C PRO A 150 1.16 0.04 18.42
N ALA A 151 0.51 -0.38 19.49
CA ALA A 151 1.13 -1.22 20.51
C ALA A 151 1.82 -2.42 19.86
N GLU A 152 3.13 -2.54 20.06
CA GLU A 152 3.92 -3.58 19.41
C GLU A 152 3.43 -4.95 19.88
N LYS A 153 3.04 -5.80 18.92
CA LYS A 153 2.69 -7.19 19.22
C LYS A 153 3.89 -7.87 19.87
N HIS A 154 3.64 -8.56 20.99
CA HIS A 154 4.69 -9.31 21.67
C HIS A 154 5.47 -10.22 20.71
N PRO A 155 6.81 -10.21 20.75
CA PRO A 155 7.63 -11.13 19.98
C PRO A 155 7.20 -12.58 20.20
N PRO A 156 7.20 -13.44 19.16
CA PRO A 156 6.89 -14.86 19.34
C PRO A 156 7.88 -15.49 20.33
N LYS A 157 7.35 -16.01 21.45
CA LYS A 157 8.15 -16.57 22.55
C LYS A 157 9.19 -17.58 22.06
N ARG A 158 8.82 -18.46 21.13
CA ARG A 158 9.71 -19.46 20.53
C ARG A 158 10.95 -18.85 19.86
N ILE A 159 10.83 -17.66 19.27
CA ILE A 159 11.96 -16.97 18.64
C ILE A 159 12.81 -16.29 19.71
N THR A 160 12.19 -15.54 20.62
CA THR A 160 12.94 -14.80 21.64
C THR A 160 13.64 -15.70 22.64
N ASP A 161 13.06 -16.84 23.00
CA ASP A 161 13.71 -17.86 23.84
C ASP A 161 15.04 -18.35 23.23
N ARG A 162 15.14 -18.48 21.90
CA ARG A 162 16.38 -18.88 21.22
C ARG A 162 17.44 -17.79 21.26
N CYS A 163 17.03 -16.53 21.08
CA CYS A 163 17.96 -15.41 21.10
C CYS A 163 18.51 -15.14 22.51
N VAL A 164 17.69 -15.33 23.56
CA VAL A 164 18.10 -15.15 24.96
C VAL A 164 19.22 -16.11 25.39
N VAL A 165 19.36 -17.27 24.73
CA VAL A 165 20.47 -18.21 24.99
C VAL A 165 21.84 -17.54 24.89
N CYS A 166 22.01 -16.59 23.95
CA CYS A 166 23.27 -15.84 23.79
C CYS A 166 23.14 -14.37 24.20
N HIS A 167 21.95 -13.78 24.09
CA HIS A 167 21.70 -12.37 24.42
C HIS A 167 20.95 -12.27 25.75
N GLU A 168 21.64 -12.63 26.83
CA GLU A 168 21.17 -12.89 28.21
C GLU A 168 20.01 -12.01 28.74
N LYS A 169 19.89 -10.76 28.28
CA LYS A 169 18.79 -9.86 28.64
C LYS A 169 17.60 -9.99 27.68
N ARG A 170 16.49 -10.54 28.19
CA ARG A 170 15.23 -10.68 27.43
C ARG A 170 14.67 -9.35 26.92
N ASP A 171 14.80 -8.27 27.68
CA ASP A 171 14.33 -6.95 27.26
C ASP A 171 15.09 -6.43 26.04
N PHE A 172 16.41 -6.66 25.99
CA PHE A 172 17.21 -6.35 24.81
C PHE A 172 16.77 -7.19 23.60
N VAL A 173 16.57 -8.50 23.78
CA VAL A 173 16.10 -9.38 22.70
C VAL A 173 14.74 -8.95 22.17
N ASN A 174 13.81 -8.59 23.05
CA ASN A 174 12.49 -8.12 22.67
C ASN A 174 12.58 -6.79 21.90
N ALA A 175 13.34 -5.82 22.41
CA ALA A 175 13.54 -4.54 21.75
C ALA A 175 14.22 -4.69 20.39
N TRP A 176 15.25 -5.52 20.29
CA TRP A 176 15.96 -5.82 19.04
C TRP A 176 15.06 -6.52 18.02
N TYR A 177 14.30 -7.53 18.46
CA TYR A 177 13.34 -8.22 17.61
C TYR A 177 12.27 -7.25 17.11
N ASN A 178 11.72 -6.40 17.97
CA ASN A 178 10.71 -5.43 17.55
C ASN A 178 11.29 -4.40 16.58
N HIS A 179 12.48 -3.86 16.86
CA HIS A 179 13.18 -2.93 15.98
C HIS A 179 13.37 -3.48 14.56
N THR A 180 13.81 -4.74 14.44
CA THR A 180 14.08 -5.39 13.15
C THR A 180 12.81 -5.94 12.48
N SER A 181 11.94 -6.60 13.24
CA SER A 181 10.72 -7.23 12.72
C SER A 181 9.67 -6.22 12.27
N ARG A 182 9.71 -4.98 12.76
CA ARG A 182 8.86 -3.90 12.27
C ARG A 182 8.98 -3.71 10.76
N ARG A 183 10.20 -3.74 10.21
CA ARG A 183 10.41 -3.66 8.75
C ARG A 183 9.80 -4.83 7.98
N ILE A 184 9.64 -5.97 8.63
CA ILE A 184 9.03 -7.17 8.05
C ILE A 184 7.50 -7.11 8.14
N ARG A 185 6.98 -6.50 9.22
CA ARG A 185 5.55 -6.49 9.55
C ARG A 185 4.81 -5.27 8.97
N GLU A 186 5.39 -4.07 9.04
CA GLU A 186 4.73 -2.80 8.67
C GLU A 186 4.86 -2.46 7.18
N VAL A 187 5.83 -3.04 6.47
CA VAL A 187 5.99 -2.81 5.01
C VAL A 187 4.98 -3.62 4.19
N LYS A 188 4.19 -4.49 4.84
CA LYS A 188 3.28 -5.40 4.13
C LYS A 188 1.91 -4.76 3.92
N ARG A 189 1.78 -4.01 2.82
CA ARG A 189 0.47 -3.70 2.23
C ARG A 189 -0.25 -5.00 1.85
N SER A 190 -1.57 -4.99 1.99
CA SER A 190 -2.44 -6.00 1.40
C SER A 190 -2.34 -5.98 -0.13
N SER A 191 -2.77 -7.06 -0.79
CA SER A 191 -2.79 -7.10 -2.26
C SER A 191 -3.67 -5.99 -2.83
N GLU A 192 -4.79 -5.67 -2.17
CA GLU A 192 -5.67 -4.57 -2.55
C GLU A 192 -4.97 -3.21 -2.47
N GLU A 193 -4.26 -2.92 -1.37
CA GLU A 193 -3.50 -1.67 -1.21
C GLU A 193 -2.34 -1.56 -2.21
N ILE A 194 -1.69 -2.67 -2.57
CA ILE A 194 -0.65 -2.68 -3.61
C ILE A 194 -1.27 -2.34 -4.97
N VAL A 195 -2.38 -2.98 -5.33
CA VAL A 195 -3.08 -2.72 -6.59
C VAL A 195 -3.55 -1.27 -6.65
N ALA A 196 -4.11 -0.73 -5.57
CA ALA A 196 -4.50 0.67 -5.49
C ALA A 196 -3.31 1.63 -5.64
N LEU A 197 -2.18 1.33 -5.01
CA LEU A 197 -0.94 2.12 -5.13
C LEU A 197 -0.42 2.15 -6.57
N CYS A 198 -0.37 1.00 -7.25
CA CYS A 198 0.08 0.97 -8.64
C CYS A 198 -0.93 1.66 -9.57
N GLY A 199 -2.22 1.51 -9.28
CA GLY A 199 -3.33 2.12 -10.01
C GLY A 199 -3.38 3.63 -9.93
N SER A 200 -2.88 4.25 -8.86
CA SER A 200 -2.88 5.73 -8.74
C SER A 200 -2.04 6.42 -9.82
N CYS A 201 -1.15 5.69 -10.51
CA CYS A 201 -0.39 6.20 -11.64
C CYS A 201 -0.69 5.41 -12.93
N HIS A 202 -0.63 4.07 -12.89
CA HIS A 202 -0.88 3.25 -14.08
C HIS A 202 -2.37 3.12 -14.47
N GLY A 203 -3.28 3.63 -13.65
CA GLY A 203 -4.71 3.79 -13.95
C GLY A 203 -5.13 5.24 -14.15
N ASP A 204 -4.21 6.20 -14.01
CA ASP A 204 -4.46 7.62 -14.28
C ASP A 204 -4.25 7.88 -15.77
N LYS A 205 -5.35 8.16 -16.48
CA LYS A 205 -5.33 8.33 -17.94
C LYS A 205 -4.53 9.55 -18.37
N GLU A 206 -4.64 10.66 -17.63
CA GLU A 206 -3.93 11.90 -17.97
C GLU A 206 -2.42 11.71 -17.82
N LEU A 207 -1.99 11.08 -16.71
CA LEU A 207 -0.60 10.75 -16.47
C LEU A 207 -0.07 9.77 -17.53
N VAL A 208 -0.82 8.72 -17.84
CA VAL A 208 -0.43 7.72 -18.85
C VAL A 208 -0.32 8.35 -20.24
N GLU A 209 -1.31 9.13 -20.67
CA GLU A 209 -1.36 9.74 -21.99
C GLU A 209 -0.21 10.74 -22.20
N ARG A 210 0.07 11.62 -21.23
CA ARG A 210 1.20 12.56 -21.37
C ARG A 210 2.55 11.85 -21.49
N HIS A 211 2.73 10.71 -20.82
CA HIS A 211 3.95 9.92 -20.94
C HIS A 211 4.06 9.19 -22.28
N ILE A 212 2.93 8.80 -22.88
CA ILE A 212 2.88 8.19 -24.21
C ILE A 212 3.18 9.24 -25.28
N GLU A 213 2.60 10.44 -25.19
CA GLU A 213 2.88 11.51 -26.16
C GLU A 213 4.34 11.91 -26.11
N ALA A 214 4.89 12.15 -24.91
CA ALA A 214 6.32 12.42 -24.76
C ALA A 214 7.19 11.26 -25.26
N ALA A 215 6.72 10.01 -25.14
CA ALA A 215 7.44 8.87 -25.70
C ALA A 215 7.55 8.97 -27.22
N ARG A 216 6.41 9.30 -27.84
CA ARG A 216 6.28 9.44 -29.28
C ARG A 216 7.13 10.58 -29.81
N GLU A 217 7.13 11.73 -29.14
CA GLU A 217 7.96 12.90 -29.48
C GLU A 217 9.46 12.58 -29.40
N GLU A 218 9.87 11.82 -28.38
CA GLU A 218 11.26 11.36 -28.19
C GLU A 218 11.65 10.19 -29.12
N GLY A 219 10.72 9.68 -29.95
CA GLY A 219 10.95 8.51 -30.79
C GLY A 219 11.17 7.21 -30.00
N ARG A 220 10.76 7.16 -28.72
CA ARG A 220 10.84 5.97 -27.88
C ARG A 220 9.50 5.24 -27.83
N GLU A 221 9.55 3.92 -27.88
CA GLU A 221 8.35 3.09 -27.65
C GLU A 221 8.24 2.66 -26.19
N LEU A 222 7.06 2.88 -25.61
CA LEU A 222 6.66 2.30 -24.34
C LEU A 222 6.18 0.86 -24.54
N GLY A 223 6.14 0.09 -23.46
CA GLY A 223 5.65 -1.28 -23.50
C GLY A 223 4.21 -1.33 -24.02
N ARG A 224 3.91 -2.29 -24.90
CA ARG A 224 2.57 -2.48 -25.52
C ARG A 224 1.39 -2.42 -24.52
N LYS A 225 1.59 -2.93 -23.31
CA LYS A 225 0.57 -2.99 -22.24
C LYS A 225 0.61 -1.81 -21.27
N PHE A 226 1.60 -0.93 -21.37
CA PHE A 226 1.73 0.25 -20.50
C PHE A 226 0.45 1.09 -20.42
N PRO A 227 -0.27 1.39 -21.53
CA PRO A 227 -1.43 2.28 -21.47
C PRO A 227 -2.64 1.70 -20.73
N ILE A 228 -2.70 0.37 -20.62
CA ILE A 228 -3.84 -0.36 -20.06
C ILE A 228 -3.43 -1.22 -18.87
N ALA A 229 -2.23 -1.02 -18.31
CA ALA A 229 -1.63 -1.94 -17.36
C ALA A 229 -2.55 -2.18 -16.15
N PHE A 230 -3.11 -1.12 -15.58
CA PHE A 230 -4.03 -1.23 -14.45
C PHE A 230 -5.40 -1.79 -14.83
N GLU A 231 -6.07 -1.19 -15.83
CA GLU A 231 -7.43 -1.60 -16.25
C GLU A 231 -7.47 -3.08 -16.68
N SER A 232 -6.49 -3.51 -17.48
CA SER A 232 -6.40 -4.90 -17.94
C SER A 232 -6.11 -5.88 -16.80
N TYR A 233 -5.28 -5.50 -15.83
CA TYR A 233 -5.05 -6.33 -14.64
C TYR A 233 -6.34 -6.51 -13.83
N GLN A 234 -7.13 -5.45 -13.67
CA GLN A 234 -8.42 -5.54 -12.95
C GLN A 234 -9.39 -6.52 -13.61
N GLU A 235 -9.32 -6.66 -14.94
CA GLU A 235 -10.13 -7.62 -15.70
C GLU A 235 -9.62 -9.07 -15.67
N SER A 236 -8.38 -9.28 -15.23
CA SER A 236 -7.81 -10.61 -15.03
C SER A 236 -8.48 -11.35 -13.86
N PHE A 237 -8.32 -12.68 -13.83
CA PHE A 237 -8.80 -13.47 -12.69
C PHE A 237 -8.17 -12.98 -11.37
N HIS A 238 -6.86 -12.72 -11.37
CA HIS A 238 -6.14 -12.21 -10.19
C HIS A 238 -6.67 -10.86 -9.71
N GLY A 239 -6.94 -9.92 -10.62
CA GLY A 239 -7.51 -8.62 -10.28
C GLY A 239 -8.91 -8.73 -9.69
N LYS A 240 -9.78 -9.54 -10.32
CA LYS A 240 -11.16 -9.79 -9.86
C LYS A 240 -11.18 -10.37 -8.46
N VAL A 241 -10.41 -11.41 -8.18
CA VAL A 241 -10.40 -12.03 -6.84
C VAL A 241 -9.74 -11.14 -5.79
N THR A 242 -8.72 -10.34 -6.16
CA THR A 242 -8.09 -9.36 -5.26
C THR A 242 -9.10 -8.31 -4.82
N ARG A 243 -9.95 -7.83 -5.75
CA ARG A 243 -11.05 -6.91 -5.45
C ARG A 243 -12.10 -7.49 -4.49
N TYR A 244 -12.25 -8.81 -4.42
CA TYR A 244 -13.09 -9.48 -3.43
C TYR A 244 -12.37 -9.76 -2.10
N GLY A 245 -11.19 -9.18 -1.86
CA GLY A 245 -10.44 -9.28 -0.61
C GLY A 245 -9.56 -10.53 -0.49
N LEU A 246 -9.39 -11.31 -1.57
CA LEU A 246 -8.52 -12.49 -1.57
C LEU A 246 -7.05 -12.09 -1.68
N ASN A 247 -6.44 -11.75 -0.54
CA ASN A 247 -5.05 -11.33 -0.39
C ASN A 247 -3.98 -12.36 -0.80
N LYS A 248 -4.36 -13.58 -1.21
CA LYS A 248 -3.43 -14.60 -1.73
C LYS A 248 -3.28 -14.56 -3.24
N ALA A 249 -4.14 -13.83 -3.95
CA ALA A 249 -4.03 -13.67 -5.38
C ALA A 249 -2.84 -12.77 -5.74
N ALA A 250 -2.25 -13.03 -6.90
CA ALA A 250 -1.10 -12.29 -7.38
C ALA A 250 -1.46 -10.82 -7.63
N ASN A 251 -0.73 -9.91 -6.99
CA ASN A 251 -0.76 -8.48 -7.25
C ASN A 251 0.37 -8.06 -8.20
N CYS A 252 0.52 -6.76 -8.42
CA CYS A 252 1.52 -6.21 -9.33
C CYS A 252 2.95 -6.65 -8.97
N LEU A 253 3.31 -6.68 -7.68
CA LEU A 253 4.66 -7.01 -7.23
C LEU A 253 4.96 -8.51 -7.35
N ASP A 254 3.97 -9.39 -7.24
CA ASP A 254 4.18 -10.83 -7.37
C ASP A 254 4.67 -11.24 -8.77
N CYS A 255 4.41 -10.38 -9.78
CA CYS A 255 4.91 -10.55 -11.13
C CYS A 255 6.10 -9.63 -11.44
N HIS A 256 6.03 -8.35 -11.06
CA HIS A 256 7.03 -7.35 -11.48
C HIS A 256 8.26 -7.25 -10.58
N ALA A 257 8.20 -7.77 -9.35
CA ALA A 257 9.33 -7.84 -8.44
C ALA A 257 9.86 -9.28 -8.33
N ASP A 258 11.17 -9.42 -8.26
CA ASP A 258 11.83 -10.73 -8.11
C ASP A 258 11.60 -11.29 -6.69
N ARG A 259 11.29 -12.58 -6.54
CA ARG A 259 11.03 -13.20 -5.22
C ARG A 259 12.31 -13.51 -4.44
N ASP A 260 13.42 -13.82 -5.10
CA ASP A 260 14.61 -14.34 -4.43
C ASP A 260 15.30 -13.28 -3.56
N ASN A 261 15.21 -12.02 -3.99
CA ASN A 261 15.68 -10.86 -3.24
C ASN A 261 14.58 -9.81 -3.11
N TYR A 262 13.41 -10.21 -2.60
CA TYR A 262 12.19 -9.40 -2.57
C TYR A 262 12.42 -7.94 -2.11
N PHE A 263 13.19 -7.74 -1.05
CA PHE A 263 13.42 -6.39 -0.50
C PHE A 263 14.24 -5.50 -1.44
N LEU A 264 15.25 -6.03 -2.14
CA LEU A 264 15.99 -5.24 -3.13
C LEU A 264 15.20 -5.15 -4.45
N SER A 265 14.48 -6.20 -4.82
CA SER A 265 13.81 -6.31 -6.12
C SER A 265 12.57 -5.44 -6.26
N VAL A 266 11.83 -5.16 -5.19
CA VAL A 266 10.74 -4.16 -5.23
C VAL A 266 11.25 -2.75 -5.51
N HIS A 267 12.53 -2.51 -5.21
CA HIS A 267 13.23 -1.29 -5.59
C HIS A 267 13.86 -1.40 -6.98
N GLU A 268 13.88 -2.57 -7.61
CA GLU A 268 14.53 -2.81 -8.89
C GLU A 268 13.52 -3.33 -9.95
N ILE A 269 12.37 -2.66 -10.06
CA ILE A 269 11.39 -3.01 -11.09
C ILE A 269 11.98 -2.72 -12.47
N ARG A 270 12.01 -3.76 -13.31
CA ARG A 270 12.63 -3.77 -14.65
C ARG A 270 11.57 -3.89 -15.74
N PRO A 271 11.80 -3.31 -16.93
CA PRO A 271 10.85 -3.42 -18.03
C PRO A 271 10.78 -4.86 -18.55
N SER A 272 9.68 -5.24 -19.20
CA SER A 272 9.46 -6.62 -19.71
C SER A 272 10.51 -7.11 -20.71
N ARG A 273 11.19 -6.19 -21.40
CA ARG A 273 12.26 -6.47 -22.36
C ARG A 273 13.61 -6.80 -21.72
N ASP A 274 13.81 -6.43 -20.45
CA ASP A 274 15.04 -6.74 -19.72
C ASP A 274 15.04 -8.25 -19.40
N PRO A 275 16.05 -9.03 -19.84
CA PRO A 275 16.13 -10.47 -19.54
C PRO A 275 16.10 -10.79 -18.04
N LEU A 276 16.58 -9.87 -17.19
CA LEU A 276 16.55 -10.01 -15.73
C LEU A 276 15.19 -9.72 -15.13
N SER A 277 14.23 -9.13 -15.87
CA SER A 277 12.88 -8.93 -15.38
C SER A 277 12.18 -10.27 -15.13
N PRO A 278 11.46 -10.46 -14.01
CA PRO A 278 10.71 -11.71 -13.78
C PRO A 278 9.61 -11.94 -14.82
N ILE A 279 9.10 -10.88 -15.45
CA ILE A 279 8.10 -10.97 -16.53
C ILE A 279 8.71 -11.07 -17.94
N SER A 280 10.05 -11.16 -18.04
CA SER A 280 10.72 -11.35 -19.33
C SER A 280 10.30 -12.67 -19.97
N GLU A 281 10.37 -12.78 -21.29
CA GLU A 281 9.97 -13.99 -22.03
C GLU A 281 10.64 -15.26 -21.47
N LYS A 282 11.92 -15.15 -21.06
CA LYS A 282 12.70 -16.27 -20.53
C LYS A 282 12.36 -16.64 -19.09
N ARG A 283 11.93 -15.67 -18.26
CA ARG A 283 11.70 -15.87 -16.81
C ARG A 283 10.22 -16.01 -16.44
N ARG A 284 9.29 -15.59 -17.30
CA ARG A 284 7.85 -15.54 -17.01
C ARG A 284 7.28 -16.88 -16.55
N THR A 285 7.68 -17.99 -17.17
CA THR A 285 7.21 -19.32 -16.73
C THR A 285 7.59 -19.62 -15.28
N GLU A 286 8.79 -19.24 -14.85
CA GLU A 286 9.21 -19.42 -13.46
C GLU A 286 8.43 -18.50 -12.52
N THR A 287 8.15 -17.27 -12.95
CA THR A 287 7.28 -16.34 -12.23
C THR A 287 5.88 -16.92 -12.01
N CYS A 288 5.30 -17.60 -12.99
CA CYS A 288 4.03 -18.31 -12.82
C CYS A 288 4.15 -19.48 -11.84
N ARG A 289 5.26 -20.23 -11.88
CA ARG A 289 5.50 -21.42 -11.02
C ARG A 289 5.58 -21.12 -9.54
N ASN A 290 5.83 -19.86 -9.18
CA ASN A 290 5.77 -19.38 -7.80
C ASN A 290 4.46 -19.75 -7.08
N CYS A 291 3.35 -19.83 -7.81
CA CYS A 291 2.04 -20.23 -7.30
C CYS A 291 1.44 -21.41 -8.10
N HIS A 292 1.74 -21.50 -9.40
CA HIS A 292 1.26 -22.55 -10.29
C HIS A 292 2.37 -23.58 -10.57
N LYS A 293 2.59 -24.50 -9.63
CA LYS A 293 3.70 -25.49 -9.65
C LYS A 293 3.93 -26.18 -11.00
N TYR A 294 2.87 -26.43 -11.76
CA TYR A 294 2.92 -27.14 -13.05
C TYR A 294 2.80 -26.22 -14.27
N ALA A 295 2.96 -24.89 -14.10
CA ALA A 295 2.94 -23.96 -15.21
C ALA A 295 4.05 -24.28 -16.22
N ASP A 296 3.66 -24.41 -17.47
CA ASP A 296 4.55 -24.56 -18.61
C ASP A 296 4.58 -23.26 -19.43
N ARG A 297 5.21 -23.29 -20.60
CA ARG A 297 5.27 -22.12 -21.51
C ARG A 297 3.90 -21.73 -22.06
N ASN A 298 2.99 -22.69 -22.26
CA ASN A 298 1.64 -22.44 -22.76
C ASN A 298 0.78 -21.79 -21.67
N TYR A 299 0.95 -22.22 -20.41
CA TYR A 299 0.31 -21.57 -19.28
C TYR A 299 0.81 -20.13 -19.11
N ALA A 300 2.13 -19.93 -19.21
CA ALA A 300 2.75 -18.61 -19.09
C ALA A 300 2.47 -17.68 -20.28
N SER A 301 1.92 -18.19 -21.40
CA SER A 301 1.49 -17.37 -22.52
C SER A 301 0.10 -16.76 -22.31
N ILE A 302 -0.67 -17.23 -21.31
CA ILE A 302 -1.91 -16.60 -20.87
C ILE A 302 -1.60 -15.17 -20.43
N ASP A 303 -2.25 -14.21 -21.07
CA ASP A 303 -2.01 -12.79 -20.87
C ASP A 303 -2.48 -12.33 -19.47
N PRO A 304 -1.57 -11.93 -18.56
CA PRO A 304 -1.94 -11.41 -17.25
C PRO A 304 -2.57 -10.01 -17.31
N HIS A 305 -2.39 -9.31 -18.44
CA HIS A 305 -2.93 -7.99 -18.74
C HIS A 305 -3.85 -8.06 -19.97
N PRO A 306 -4.96 -8.80 -19.86
CA PRO A 306 -5.85 -9.03 -20.99
C PRO A 306 -6.44 -7.72 -21.52
N SER A 307 -6.34 -7.52 -22.83
CA SER A 307 -7.05 -6.44 -23.52
C SER A 307 -8.23 -7.01 -24.29
N ASN A 308 -9.34 -6.29 -24.26
CA ASN A 308 -10.44 -6.51 -25.18
C ASN A 308 -10.37 -5.58 -26.39
N SER A 309 -9.29 -4.81 -26.61
CA SER A 309 -9.20 -3.88 -27.74
C SER A 309 -8.91 -4.61 -29.06
N LEU A 310 -9.56 -4.16 -30.13
CA LEU A 310 -9.42 -4.75 -31.48
C LEU A 310 -7.96 -4.74 -31.96
N LYS A 311 -7.21 -3.66 -31.64
CA LYS A 311 -5.79 -3.52 -32.03
C LYS A 311 -4.88 -4.49 -31.30
N ASP A 312 -5.24 -4.92 -30.10
CA ASP A 312 -4.38 -5.73 -29.24
C ASP A 312 -4.72 -7.21 -29.35
N ASN A 313 -6.00 -7.57 -29.22
CA ASN A 313 -6.45 -8.96 -29.31
C ASN A 313 -7.80 -9.04 -30.05
N PRO A 314 -7.78 -9.12 -31.39
CA PRO A 314 -9.01 -9.17 -32.21
C PRO A 314 -9.91 -10.35 -31.84
N PHE A 315 -9.32 -11.52 -31.56
CA PHE A 315 -10.06 -12.72 -31.19
C PHE A 315 -10.86 -12.50 -29.91
N ARG A 316 -10.21 -12.00 -28.85
CA ARG A 316 -10.88 -11.70 -27.60
C ARG A 316 -11.92 -10.59 -27.75
N TYR A 317 -11.62 -9.52 -28.49
CA TYR A 317 -12.57 -8.44 -28.78
C TYR A 317 -13.89 -9.01 -29.31
N TRP A 318 -13.82 -9.86 -30.35
CA TRP A 318 -15.02 -10.42 -30.97
C TRP A 318 -15.73 -11.45 -30.10
N VAL A 319 -14.99 -12.32 -29.40
CA VAL A 319 -15.58 -13.26 -28.43
C VAL A 319 -16.35 -12.47 -27.38
N GLU A 320 -15.75 -11.48 -26.75
CA GLU A 320 -16.40 -10.68 -25.70
C GLU A 320 -17.64 -9.94 -26.23
N LYS A 321 -17.56 -9.36 -27.44
CA LYS A 321 -18.71 -8.71 -28.10
C LYS A 321 -19.84 -9.68 -28.40
N ILE A 322 -19.54 -10.84 -29.00
CA ILE A 322 -20.55 -11.83 -29.39
C ILE A 322 -21.21 -12.42 -28.15
N TYR A 323 -20.42 -12.90 -27.19
CA TYR A 323 -20.97 -13.47 -25.96
C TYR A 323 -21.71 -12.43 -25.12
N GLY A 324 -21.24 -11.17 -25.10
CA GLY A 324 -21.96 -10.06 -24.49
C GLY A 324 -23.34 -9.86 -25.12
N ILE A 325 -23.42 -9.74 -26.46
CA ILE A 325 -24.69 -9.59 -27.18
C ILE A 325 -25.62 -10.78 -26.91
N VAL A 326 -25.11 -12.01 -26.96
CA VAL A 326 -25.90 -13.21 -26.69
C VAL A 326 -26.42 -13.20 -25.25
N GLY A 327 -25.56 -12.92 -24.27
CA GLY A 327 -25.93 -12.85 -22.86
C GLY A 327 -26.98 -11.78 -22.57
N ASP A 328 -26.77 -10.57 -23.08
CA ASP A 328 -27.69 -9.45 -22.93
C ASP A 328 -29.03 -9.74 -23.61
N SER A 329 -29.01 -10.34 -24.81
CA SER A 329 -30.22 -10.74 -25.53
C SER A 329 -31.02 -11.78 -24.75
N VAL A 330 -30.37 -12.80 -24.20
CA VAL A 330 -31.02 -13.81 -23.36
C VAL A 330 -31.66 -13.15 -22.13
N LEU A 331 -30.94 -12.26 -21.45
CA LEU A 331 -31.45 -11.56 -20.28
C LEU A 331 -32.68 -10.69 -20.63
N VAL A 332 -32.61 -9.93 -21.72
CA VAL A 332 -33.73 -9.09 -22.20
C VAL A 332 -34.94 -9.95 -22.56
N ILE A 333 -34.74 -11.07 -23.27
CA ILE A 333 -35.83 -11.98 -23.65
C ILE A 333 -36.46 -12.60 -22.39
N LEU A 334 -35.67 -13.04 -21.42
CA LEU A 334 -36.18 -13.60 -20.16
C LEU A 334 -37.00 -12.56 -19.39
N ILE A 335 -36.53 -11.32 -19.30
CA ILE A 335 -37.26 -10.22 -18.67
C ILE A 335 -38.55 -9.90 -19.45
N ALA A 336 -38.50 -9.86 -20.77
CA ALA A 336 -39.65 -9.60 -21.62
C ALA A 336 -40.71 -10.71 -21.51
N MET A 337 -40.30 -11.97 -21.48
CA MET A 337 -41.19 -13.11 -21.25
C MET A 337 -41.83 -13.04 -19.86
N ALA A 338 -41.05 -12.75 -18.83
CA ALA A 338 -41.56 -12.58 -17.47
C ALA A 338 -42.56 -11.41 -17.38
N ALA A 339 -42.29 -10.30 -18.06
CA ALA A 339 -43.17 -9.15 -18.13
C ALA A 339 -44.46 -9.46 -18.91
N PHE A 340 -44.36 -10.14 -20.05
CA PHE A 340 -45.50 -10.57 -20.86
C PHE A 340 -46.43 -11.49 -20.08
N GLU A 341 -45.88 -12.49 -19.37
CA GLU A 341 -46.64 -13.38 -18.50
C GLU A 341 -47.31 -12.61 -17.35
N THR A 342 -46.57 -11.69 -16.72
CA THR A 342 -47.07 -10.82 -15.64
C THR A 342 -48.25 -9.97 -16.10
N ILE A 343 -48.14 -9.31 -17.26
CA ILE A 343 -49.20 -8.47 -17.83
C ILE A 343 -50.40 -9.33 -18.22
N GLY A 344 -50.17 -10.48 -18.85
CA GLY A 344 -51.21 -11.44 -19.21
C GLY A 344 -52.02 -11.89 -18.00
N ARG A 345 -51.35 -12.30 -16.93
CA ARG A 345 -51.99 -12.71 -15.66
C ARG A 345 -52.76 -11.58 -15.00
N ARG A 346 -52.21 -10.36 -14.95
CA ARG A 346 -52.94 -9.19 -14.44
C ARG A 346 -54.22 -8.91 -15.23
N ARG A 347 -54.17 -8.99 -16.56
CA ARG A 347 -55.36 -8.82 -17.42
C ARG A 347 -56.42 -9.91 -17.17
N ASP A 348 -55.97 -11.13 -16.86
CA ASP A 348 -56.86 -12.25 -16.54
C ASP A 348 -57.45 -12.16 -15.10
N GLY A 349 -57.13 -11.11 -14.33
CA GLY A 349 -57.65 -10.87 -12.99
C GLY A 349 -56.86 -11.56 -11.86
N VAL A 350 -55.65 -12.06 -12.17
CA VAL A 350 -54.74 -12.68 -11.22
C VAL A 350 -53.88 -11.60 -10.57
N VAL A 351 -53.90 -11.54 -9.23
CA VAL A 351 -53.18 -10.50 -8.47
C VAL A 351 -51.85 -11.04 -7.98
N TRP A 352 -50.80 -10.25 -8.14
CA TRP A 352 -49.48 -10.56 -7.60
C TRP A 352 -49.43 -10.18 -6.11
N ARG A 353 -49.29 -11.17 -5.22
CA ARG A 353 -49.01 -10.98 -3.79
C ARG A 353 -47.93 -11.95 -3.36
N ILE A 354 -46.94 -11.47 -2.61
CA ILE A 354 -45.92 -12.31 -1.98
C ILE A 354 -46.50 -12.87 -0.67
N ARG A 355 -46.69 -14.19 -0.60
CA ARG A 355 -47.02 -14.90 0.66
C ARG A 355 -46.27 -16.24 0.65
N HIS A 356 -45.35 -16.46 1.59
CA HIS A 356 -44.50 -17.67 1.68
C HIS A 356 -43.63 -18.00 0.44
N GLY A 357 -43.13 -16.98 -0.27
CA GLY A 357 -42.05 -17.17 -1.26
C GLY A 357 -42.47 -17.60 -2.67
N SER A 358 -43.76 -17.72 -3.00
CA SER A 358 -44.22 -17.94 -4.38
C SER A 358 -45.25 -16.89 -4.84
N SER A 359 -45.36 -16.74 -6.17
CA SER A 359 -46.03 -15.64 -6.87
C SER A 359 -47.30 -16.09 -7.61
N TRP A 360 -48.31 -15.21 -7.64
CA TRP A 360 -49.60 -15.26 -8.35
C TRP A 360 -50.79 -15.93 -7.60
N TRP A 361 -51.87 -15.17 -7.39
CA TRP A 361 -53.11 -15.62 -6.74
C TRP A 361 -54.32 -15.56 -7.69
N ARG A 362 -55.08 -16.67 -7.76
CA ARG A 362 -56.19 -17.03 -8.68
C ARG A 362 -55.74 -17.72 -9.98
N LYS A 363 -56.55 -18.69 -10.43
CA LYS A 363 -56.36 -19.32 -11.74
C LYS A 363 -56.56 -18.31 -12.86
N SER A 364 -55.71 -18.36 -13.88
CA SER A 364 -55.93 -17.60 -15.11
C SER A 364 -57.26 -18.03 -15.74
N LYS A 365 -58.03 -17.06 -16.25
CA LYS A 365 -59.27 -17.33 -17.01
C LYS A 365 -59.07 -18.23 -18.24
N ARG A 366 -57.82 -18.43 -18.69
CA ARG A 366 -57.47 -19.19 -19.89
C ARG A 366 -56.99 -20.61 -19.60
N ASP A 367 -57.14 -21.10 -18.36
CA ASP A 367 -56.75 -22.45 -17.93
C ASP A 367 -55.29 -22.80 -18.27
N ARG A 368 -54.41 -21.78 -18.27
CA ARG A 368 -52.97 -21.90 -18.60
C ARG A 368 -52.09 -22.19 -17.40
N ASP A 369 -52.69 -22.42 -16.23
CA ASP A 369 -51.91 -22.70 -15.04
C ASP A 369 -51.27 -24.07 -15.21
N ARG A 370 -49.93 -24.12 -15.07
CA ARG A 370 -49.24 -25.40 -14.99
C ARG A 370 -49.82 -26.12 -13.77
N VAL A 371 -50.52 -27.22 -14.02
CA VAL A 371 -50.81 -28.20 -12.97
C VAL A 371 -49.44 -28.75 -12.58
N VAL A 372 -48.92 -28.26 -11.45
CA VAL A 372 -47.70 -28.81 -10.83
C VAL A 372 -48.09 -30.08 -10.10
#